data_AF-A0A950E522-F1
#
_entry.id   AF-A0A950E522-F1
#
_cell.length_a   1.000
_cell.length_b   1.000
_cell.length_c   1.000
_cell.angle_alpha   90.00
_cell.angle_beta   90.00
_cell.angle_gamma   90.00
#
_symmetry.space_group_name_H-M   'P 1'
#
loop_
_entity.id
_entity.type
_entity.pdbx_description
1 polymer ?
#
loop_
_entity_poly.entity_id
_entity_poly.type
_entity_poly.pdbx_seq_one_letter_code
_entity_poly.pdbx_strand_id
1 'polypeptide(L)'
;MATSERTLDPVTFEVLKNAFVTVVDEMAEQILRTCHSFVIYSRDFSCALCDANGNTVMQGSQDIAVHVGTLHLKAKAVLEDFEDDIHEGDVFAINDPYRGGTHFPDVSLIR
;
A
#
# COMPACT_ATOMS: atom_id res chain seq x y z
N MET A 1 5.88 12.34 -35.06
CA MET A 1 5.31 11.16 -34.39
C MET A 1 4.37 11.69 -33.31
N ALA A 2 3.06 11.63 -33.54
CA ALA A 2 2.07 12.13 -32.59
C ALA A 2 2.05 11.19 -31.37
N THR A 3 2.42 11.72 -30.21
CA THR A 3 2.13 11.10 -28.92
C THR A 3 0.61 11.07 -28.77
N SER A 4 0.00 9.91 -29.00
CA SER A 4 -1.39 9.68 -28.65
C SER A 4 -1.54 9.96 -27.15
N GLU A 5 -2.21 11.05 -26.78
CA GLU A 5 -2.72 11.21 -25.42
C GLU A 5 -3.58 9.97 -25.15
N ARG A 6 -3.10 9.07 -24.29
CA ARG A 6 -3.93 7.99 -23.78
C ARG A 6 -4.84 8.60 -22.72
N THR A 7 -5.89 9.26 -23.16
CA THR A 7 -7.00 9.64 -22.28
C THR A 7 -7.70 8.35 -21.88
N LEU A 8 -7.47 7.92 -20.64
CA LEU A 8 -8.17 6.80 -20.04
C LEU A 8 -9.67 7.14 -20.07
N ASP A 9 -10.49 6.30 -20.69
CA ASP A 9 -11.91 6.60 -20.78
C ASP A 9 -12.54 6.62 -19.37
N PRO A 10 -13.50 7.53 -19.09
CA PRO A 10 -14.03 7.71 -17.74
C PRO A 10 -14.71 6.47 -17.16
N VAL A 11 -15.26 5.59 -18.01
CA VAL A 11 -15.91 4.35 -17.56
C VAL A 11 -14.85 3.38 -17.07
N THR A 12 -13.79 3.14 -17.85
CA THR A 12 -12.66 2.29 -17.45
C THR A 12 -11.96 2.85 -16.22
N PHE A 13 -11.78 4.18 -16.12
CA PHE A 13 -11.21 4.80 -14.92
C PHE A 13 -12.02 4.45 -13.67
N GLU A 14 -13.34 4.65 -13.68
CA GLU A 14 -14.17 4.34 -12.51
C GLU A 14 -14.21 2.84 -12.22
N VAL A 15 -14.23 1.96 -13.23
CA VAL A 15 -14.14 0.51 -13.02
C VAL A 15 -12.83 0.14 -12.32
N LEU A 16 -11.69 0.64 -12.81
CA LEU A 16 -10.38 0.37 -12.20
C LEU A 16 -10.27 0.94 -10.79
N LYS A 17 -10.70 2.18 -10.58
CA LYS A 17 -10.70 2.83 -9.28
C LYS A 17 -11.51 2.03 -8.25
N ASN A 18 -12.73 1.62 -8.58
CA ASN A 18 -13.57 0.82 -7.67
C ASN A 18 -12.97 -0.58 -7.43
N ALA A 19 -12.38 -1.19 -8.46
CA ALA A 19 -11.67 -2.46 -8.30
C ALA A 19 -10.48 -2.33 -7.35
N PHE A 20 -9.66 -1.28 -7.47
CA PHE A 20 -8.52 -1.04 -6.59
C PHE A 20 -8.95 -0.76 -5.14
N VAL A 21 -10.00 0.04 -4.92
CA VAL A 21 -10.57 0.23 -3.57
C VAL A 21 -10.99 -1.11 -2.99
N THR A 22 -11.70 -1.94 -3.78
CA THR A 22 -12.17 -3.26 -3.33
C THR A 22 -11.02 -4.18 -2.95
N VAL A 23 -9.95 -4.23 -3.76
CA VAL A 23 -8.76 -5.05 -3.46
C VAL A 23 -8.15 -4.64 -2.11
N VAL A 24 -7.95 -3.34 -1.88
CA VAL A 24 -7.34 -2.87 -0.64
C VAL A 24 -8.25 -3.09 0.57
N ASP A 25 -9.56 -2.91 0.42
CA ASP A 25 -10.53 -3.18 1.48
C ASP A 25 -10.63 -4.69 1.79
N GLU A 26 -10.51 -5.56 0.79
CA GLU A 26 -10.42 -7.01 1.00
C GLU A 26 -9.14 -7.41 1.74
N MET A 27 -7.98 -6.78 1.43
CA MET A 27 -6.76 -6.99 2.21
C MET A 27 -6.98 -6.65 3.69
N ALA A 28 -7.63 -5.52 3.97
CA ALA A 28 -7.93 -5.11 5.34
C ALA A 28 -8.90 -6.07 6.04
N GLU A 29 -9.92 -6.55 5.34
CA GLU A 29 -10.88 -7.52 5.87
C GLU A 29 -10.20 -8.86 6.20
N GLN A 30 -9.26 -9.32 5.37
CA GLN A 30 -8.48 -10.54 5.68
C GLN A 30 -7.64 -10.36 6.95
N ILE A 31 -7.00 -9.20 7.13
CA ILE A 31 -6.26 -8.89 8.36
C ILE A 31 -7.21 -8.96 9.57
N LEU A 32 -8.38 -8.31 9.51
CA LEU A 32 -9.34 -8.33 10.62
C LEU A 32 -9.83 -9.74 10.96
N ARG A 33 -10.13 -10.57 9.96
CA ARG A 33 -10.62 -11.94 10.15
C ARG A 33 -9.58 -12.87 10.76
N THR A 34 -8.30 -12.56 10.57
CA THR A 34 -7.19 -13.42 11.00
C THR A 34 -6.42 -12.87 12.20
N CYS A 35 -6.68 -11.62 12.60
CA CYS A 35 -5.97 -11.01 13.72
C CYS A 35 -6.39 -11.61 15.07
N HIS A 36 -5.41 -11.67 15.98
CA HIS A 36 -5.65 -11.97 17.39
C HIS A 36 -5.40 -10.76 18.30
N SER A 37 -4.77 -9.70 17.78
CA SER A 37 -4.45 -8.48 18.52
C SER A 37 -5.68 -7.58 18.63
N PHE A 38 -5.99 -7.16 19.86
CA PHE A 38 -7.05 -6.17 20.10
C PHE A 38 -6.76 -4.83 19.42
N VAL A 39 -5.49 -4.45 19.29
CA VAL A 39 -5.05 -3.21 18.62
C VAL A 39 -5.39 -3.27 17.12
N ILE A 40 -5.07 -4.40 16.47
CA ILE A 40 -5.41 -4.63 15.05
C ILE A 40 -6.92 -4.75 14.87
N TYR A 41 -7.62 -5.47 15.76
CA TYR A 41 -9.08 -5.55 15.74
C TYR A 41 -9.75 -4.18 15.89
N SER A 42 -9.10 -3.26 16.60
CA SER A 42 -9.55 -1.89 16.80
C SER A 42 -9.25 -0.95 15.64
N ARG A 43 -8.63 -1.41 14.54
CA ARG A 43 -8.45 -0.54 13.36
C ARG A 43 -7.02 -0.10 13.08
N ASP A 44 -6.06 -0.43 13.95
CA ASP A 44 -4.75 0.22 13.98
C ASP A 44 -3.76 -0.41 12.99
N PHE A 45 -4.14 -0.35 11.71
CA PHE A 45 -3.34 -0.77 10.57
C PHE A 45 -3.90 -0.09 9.32
N SER A 46 -3.19 -0.18 8.20
CA SER A 46 -3.63 0.35 6.91
C SER A 46 -3.08 -0.49 5.78
N CYS A 47 -3.75 -0.47 4.63
CA CYS A 47 -3.36 -1.22 3.45
C CYS A 47 -3.24 -0.27 2.26
N ALA A 48 -2.30 -0.55 1.35
CA ALA A 48 -2.19 0.24 0.12
C ALA A 48 -1.75 -0.61 -1.05
N LEU A 49 -2.14 -0.14 -2.24
CA LEU A 49 -1.59 -0.55 -3.51
C LEU A 49 -0.65 0.54 -4.00
N CYS A 50 0.56 0.17 -4.41
CA CYS A 50 1.57 1.08 -4.92
C CYS A 50 1.89 0.80 -6.40
N ASP A 51 2.37 1.82 -7.11
CA ASP A 51 2.95 1.65 -8.45
C ASP A 51 4.41 1.14 -8.35
N ALA A 52 5.01 0.83 -9.49
CA ALA A 52 6.39 0.35 -9.58
C ALA A 52 7.45 1.35 -9.08
N ASN A 53 7.07 2.63 -8.87
CA ASN A 53 7.95 3.65 -8.31
C ASN A 53 7.68 3.88 -6.81
N GLY A 54 6.87 3.03 -6.18
CA GLY A 54 6.49 3.13 -4.77
C GLY A 54 5.52 4.26 -4.46
N ASN A 55 4.86 4.87 -5.45
CA ASN A 55 3.80 5.84 -5.17
C ASN A 55 2.50 5.11 -4.83
N THR A 56 1.80 5.56 -3.78
CA THR A 56 0.50 5.00 -3.43
C THR A 56 -0.53 5.32 -4.53
N VAL A 57 -1.11 4.28 -5.10
CA VAL A 57 -2.18 4.32 -6.10
C VAL A 57 -3.55 4.29 -5.42
N MET A 58 -3.68 3.49 -4.37
CA MET A 58 -4.92 3.35 -3.59
C MET A 58 -4.60 2.99 -2.14
N GLN A 59 -5.44 3.43 -1.22
CA GLN A 59 -5.42 3.10 0.20
C GLN A 59 -6.79 2.60 0.65
N GLY A 60 -6.86 1.96 1.82
CA GLY A 60 -8.09 1.41 2.36
C GLY A 60 -9.09 2.49 2.76
N SER A 61 -10.38 2.19 2.62
CA SER A 61 -11.48 3.12 2.91
C SER A 61 -11.60 3.49 4.39
N GLN A 62 -10.98 2.69 5.26
CA GLN A 62 -11.04 2.85 6.72
C GLN A 62 -9.63 2.92 7.34
N ASP A 63 -8.64 3.33 6.55
CA ASP A 63 -7.26 3.50 6.97
C ASP A 63 -7.08 4.74 7.86
N ILE A 64 -6.03 4.73 8.68
CA ILE A 64 -5.73 5.83 9.58
C ILE A 64 -4.87 6.88 8.86
N ALA A 65 -5.22 8.15 9.03
CA ALA A 65 -4.60 9.27 8.31
C ALA A 65 -3.06 9.31 8.45
N VAL A 66 -2.55 8.91 9.61
CA VAL A 66 -1.11 8.88 9.89
C VAL A 66 -0.36 7.85 9.02
N HIS A 67 -0.99 6.73 8.68
CA HIS A 67 -0.42 5.72 7.77
C HIS A 67 -0.56 6.17 6.31
N VAL A 68 -1.73 6.69 5.91
CA VAL A 68 -1.97 7.12 4.51
C VAL A 68 -0.93 8.13 4.04
N GLY A 69 -0.50 9.04 4.91
CA GLY A 69 0.55 10.01 4.59
C GLY A 69 1.97 9.44 4.42
N THR A 70 2.21 8.18 4.81
CA THR A 70 3.57 7.61 4.93
C THR A 70 3.77 6.28 4.20
N LEU A 71 2.70 5.58 3.77
CA LEU A 71 2.78 4.27 3.10
C LEU A 71 3.73 4.26 1.89
N HIS A 72 3.69 5.30 1.05
CA HIS A 72 4.57 5.44 -0.12
C HIS A 72 6.05 5.55 0.26
N LEU A 73 6.38 6.14 1.41
CA LEU A 73 7.78 6.25 1.86
C LEU A 73 8.36 4.88 2.18
N LYS A 74 7.56 3.99 2.76
CA LYS A 74 7.98 2.61 3.06
C LYS A 74 8.23 1.80 1.80
N ALA A 75 7.37 1.94 0.79
CA ALA A 75 7.54 1.29 -0.51
C ALA A 75 8.82 1.79 -1.21
N LYS A 76 9.05 3.11 -1.20
CA LYS A 76 10.28 3.70 -1.76
C LYS A 76 11.54 3.26 -1.01
N ALA A 77 11.48 3.14 0.32
CA ALA A 77 12.60 2.65 1.10
C ALA A 77 13.00 1.21 0.72
N VAL A 78 12.03 0.33 0.46
CA VAL A 78 12.31 -1.02 -0.06
C VAL A 78 12.95 -0.96 -1.46
N LEU A 79 12.42 -0.15 -2.37
CA LEU A 79 13.00 0.02 -3.70
C LEU A 79 14.44 0.57 -3.65
N GLU A 80 14.72 1.50 -2.74
CA GLU A 80 16.05 2.07 -2.54
C GLU A 80 17.06 1.08 -1.94
N ASP A 81 16.62 0.21 -1.04
CA ASP A 81 17.53 -0.70 -0.31
C ASP A 81 17.87 -1.96 -1.11
N PHE A 82 16.95 -2.42 -1.95
CA PHE A 82 17.11 -3.66 -2.72
C PHE A 82 17.36 -3.43 -4.20
N GLU A 83 16.96 -2.29 -4.76
CA GLU A 83 17.17 -1.93 -6.17
C GLU A 83 16.75 -3.07 -7.14
N ASP A 84 17.72 -3.68 -7.83
CA ASP A 84 17.51 -4.77 -8.79
C ASP A 84 17.40 -6.17 -8.12
N ASP A 85 17.60 -6.28 -6.80
CA ASP A 85 17.50 -7.52 -6.00
C ASP A 85 16.07 -7.73 -5.46
N ILE A 86 15.07 -7.55 -6.31
CA ILE A 86 13.65 -7.76 -6.00
C ILE A 86 13.09 -8.79 -6.99
N HIS A 87 12.68 -9.94 -6.47
CA HIS A 87 12.25 -11.07 -7.28
C HIS A 87 10.79 -11.45 -7.02
N GLU A 88 10.18 -12.14 -7.99
CA GLU A 88 8.81 -12.64 -7.85
C GLU A 88 8.69 -13.59 -6.66
N GLY A 89 7.81 -13.23 -5.72
CA GLY A 89 7.56 -14.01 -4.51
C GLY A 89 8.21 -13.46 -3.25
N ASP A 90 9.09 -12.47 -3.37
CA ASP A 90 9.69 -11.81 -2.22
C ASP A 90 8.66 -11.04 -1.38
N VAL A 91 8.93 -10.95 -0.07
CA VAL A 91 8.15 -10.17 0.88
C VAL A 91 9.12 -9.43 1.80
N PHE A 92 9.01 -8.11 1.83
CA PHE A 92 9.86 -7.24 2.63
C PHE A 92 9.14 -6.82 3.90
N ALA A 93 9.86 -6.76 5.02
CA ALA A 93 9.36 -6.26 6.29
C ALA A 93 10.14 -4.99 6.68
N ILE A 94 9.42 -3.90 6.94
CA ILE A 94 10.01 -2.61 7.33
C ILE A 94 9.31 -2.05 8.55
N ASN A 95 10.08 -1.60 9.53
CA ASN A 95 9.60 -0.93 10.74
C ASN A 95 10.42 0.32 11.11
N ASP A 96 11.27 0.81 10.20
CA ASP A 96 12.13 1.96 10.46
C ASP A 96 11.31 3.27 10.53
N PRO A 97 11.21 3.92 11.70
CA PRO A 97 10.45 5.16 11.85
C PRO A 97 11.04 6.34 11.06
N TYR A 98 12.31 6.26 10.64
CA TYR A 98 12.94 7.29 9.83
C TYR A 98 12.70 7.10 8.32
N ARG A 99 12.12 5.97 7.91
CA ARG A 99 11.86 5.62 6.50
C ARG A 99 10.38 5.37 6.22
N GLY A 100 9.52 6.11 6.90
CA GLY A 100 8.06 6.07 6.70
C GLY A 100 7.27 5.34 7.80
N GLY A 101 7.92 4.73 8.80
CA GLY A 101 7.24 4.29 10.01
C GLY A 101 6.77 5.47 10.86
N THR A 102 5.63 5.35 11.56
CA THR A 102 5.17 6.42 12.47
C THR A 102 5.82 6.30 13.85
N HIS A 103 6.07 5.05 14.27
CA HIS A 103 6.80 4.66 15.46
C HIS A 103 7.22 3.20 15.37
N PHE A 104 8.09 2.76 16.26
CA PHE A 104 8.72 1.43 16.21
C PHE A 104 7.76 0.22 16.15
N PRO A 105 6.58 0.23 16.83
CA PRO A 105 5.62 -0.87 16.71
C PRO A 105 4.96 -1.06 15.33
N ASP A 106 5.05 -0.07 14.43
CA ASP A 106 4.41 -0.16 13.11
C ASP A 106 5.28 -0.95 12.15
N VAL A 107 4.88 -2.19 11.88
CA VAL A 107 5.55 -3.05 10.89
C VAL A 107 4.72 -3.09 9.62
N SER A 108 5.36 -2.86 8.47
CA SER A 108 4.73 -3.03 7.16
C SER A 108 5.34 -4.21 6.44
N LEU A 109 4.47 -5.01 5.83
CA LEU A 109 4.84 -6.06 4.88
C LEU A 109 4.57 -5.54 3.47
N ILE A 110 5.56 -5.61 2.60
CA ILE A 110 5.50 -5.11 1.23
C ILE A 110 5.83 -6.27 0.28
N ARG A 111 5.04 -6.40 -0.77
CA ARG A 111 5.16 -7.41 -1.82
C ARG A 111 4.94 -6.75 -3.18
#